data_AF-A0A2G6F1F5-F1
#
_entry.id   AF-A0A2G6F1F5-F1
#
_cell.length_a   1.000
_cell.length_b   1.000
_cell.length_c   1.000
_cell.angle_alpha   90.00
_cell.angle_beta   90.00
_cell.angle_gamma   90.00
#
_symmetry.space_group_name_H-M   'P 1'
#
loop_
_entity.id
_entity.type
_entity.pdbx_description
1 polymer ?
#
loop_
_entity_poly.entity_id
_entity_poly.type
_entity_poly.pdbx_seq_one_letter_code
_entity_poly.pdbx_strand_id
1 'polypeptide(L)'
;MKNFDLKNRTKKELESLIKIMKGISAALILSITLLFILSIYGIVLKENKAIFIALLVIALASVAILPLQLKTIKTVKDELNNRE
;
A
#
# COMPACT_ATOMS: atom_id res chain seq x y z
N MET A 1 -0.44 -17.55 -5.77
CA MET A 1 -0.08 -16.50 -4.79
C MET A 1 0.94 -17.12 -3.84
N LYS A 2 2.15 -16.55 -3.71
CA LYS A 2 3.25 -17.15 -2.93
C LYS A 2 2.76 -17.33 -1.48
N ASN A 3 2.70 -18.57 -1.00
CA ASN A 3 2.32 -18.88 0.37
C ASN A 3 3.33 -18.17 1.28
N PHE A 4 2.94 -17.04 1.86
CA PHE A 4 3.62 -16.52 3.04
C PHE A 4 3.45 -17.63 4.08
N ASP A 5 4.54 -18.32 4.41
CA ASP A 5 4.54 -19.38 5.40
C ASP A 5 4.39 -18.75 6.78
N LEU A 6 3.16 -18.32 7.07
CA LEU A 6 2.77 -17.71 8.34
C LEU A 6 2.74 -18.79 9.44
N LYS A 7 2.53 -20.06 9.05
CA LYS A 7 2.50 -21.24 9.94
C LYS A 7 3.79 -21.41 10.73
N ASN A 8 4.94 -21.24 10.10
CA ASN A 8 6.24 -21.42 10.77
C ASN A 8 6.74 -20.22 11.58
N ARG A 9 6.01 -19.11 11.63
CA ARG A 9 6.48 -17.88 12.29
C ARG A 9 6.06 -17.75 13.76
N THR A 10 6.92 -17.05 14.48
CA THR A 10 6.72 -16.36 15.76
C THR A 10 5.37 -15.65 15.98
N LYS A 11 4.71 -15.72 17.15
CA LYS A 11 3.68 -14.69 17.50
C LYS A 11 4.28 -13.28 17.42
N LYS A 12 5.46 -13.08 18.02
CA LYS A 12 6.22 -11.81 17.95
C LYS A 12 6.59 -11.42 16.52
N GLU A 13 6.89 -12.40 15.67
CA GLU A 13 7.21 -12.13 14.27
C GLU A 13 5.97 -11.73 13.46
N LEU A 14 4.81 -12.34 13.72
CA LEU A 14 3.53 -11.93 13.12
C LEU A 14 3.14 -10.51 13.53
N GLU A 15 3.27 -10.16 14.81
CA GLU A 15 3.02 -8.79 15.28
C GLU A 15 3.95 -7.76 14.62
N SER A 16 5.25 -8.08 14.54
CA SER A 16 6.24 -7.25 13.86
C SER A 16 5.90 -7.09 12.38
N LEU A 17 5.50 -8.17 11.69
CA LEU A 17 5.04 -8.14 10.31
C LEU A 17 3.81 -7.23 10.13
N ILE A 18 2.82 -7.30 11.02
CA ILE A 18 1.65 -6.42 10.98
C ILE A 18 2.07 -4.95 11.13
N LYS A 19 3.00 -4.65 12.05
CA LYS A 19 3.51 -3.29 12.28
C LYS A 19 4.26 -2.75 11.07
N ILE A 20 5.12 -3.57 10.46
CA ILE A 20 5.85 -3.22 9.24
C ILE A 20 4.88 -2.99 8.08
N MET A 21 3.92 -3.90 7.87
CA MET A 21 2.93 -3.76 6.79
C MET A 21 2.09 -2.49 6.96
N LYS A 22 1.65 -2.16 8.18
CA LYS A 22 0.97 -0.89 8.46
C LYS A 22 1.84 0.33 8.12
N GLY A 23 3.13 0.29 8.46
CA GLY A 23 4.08 1.35 8.11
C GLY A 23 4.24 1.52 6.60
N ILE A 24 4.39 0.42 5.86
CA ILE A 24 4.48 0.43 4.39
C ILE A 24 3.18 0.97 3.78
N SER A 25 2.02 0.55 4.26
CA SER A 25 0.74 1.06 3.78
C SER A 25 0.59 2.57 4.05
N ALA A 26 1.01 3.06 5.21
CA ALA A 26 1.00 4.49 5.52
C ALA A 26 1.94 5.28 4.59
N ALA A 27 3.16 4.78 4.37
CA ALA A 27 4.11 5.38 3.43
C ALA A 27 3.58 5.40 1.99
N LEU A 28 2.89 4.34 1.56
CA LEU A 28 2.28 4.26 0.24
C LEU A 28 1.15 5.30 0.08
N ILE A 29 0.29 5.45 1.08
CA ILE A 29 -0.77 6.48 1.07
C ILE A 29 -0.17 7.89 0.98
N LEU A 30 0.87 8.16 1.77
CA LEU A 30 1.60 9.43 1.71
C LEU A 30 2.18 9.69 0.32
N SER A 31 2.83 8.68 -0.27
CA SER A 31 3.41 8.77 -1.61
C SER A 31 2.35 9.03 -2.68
N ILE A 32 1.23 8.31 -2.66
CA ILE A 32 0.11 8.52 -3.58
C ILE A 32 -0.44 9.94 -3.43
N THR A 33 -0.61 10.42 -2.20
CA THR A 33 -1.13 11.78 -1.91
C THR A 33 -0.22 12.86 -2.50
N LEU A 34 1.08 12.76 -2.25
CA LEU A 34 2.09 13.66 -2.83
C LEU A 34 2.07 13.61 -4.36
N LEU A 35 2.00 12.41 -4.95
CA LEU A 35 1.94 12.23 -6.39
C LEU A 35 0.68 12.87 -6.98
N PHE A 36 -0.45 12.78 -6.29
CA PHE A 36 -1.72 13.39 -6.70
C PHE A 36 -1.63 14.91 -6.73
N ILE A 37 -1.09 15.51 -5.65
CA ILE A 37 -0.90 16.96 -5.55
C ILE A 37 0.02 17.46 -6.67
N LEU A 38 1.16 16.80 -6.89
CA LEU A 38 2.10 17.16 -7.94
C LEU A 38 1.51 16.98 -9.34
N SER A 39 0.72 15.93 -9.54
CA SER A 39 0.06 15.67 -10.83
C SER A 39 -0.99 16.73 -11.14
N ILE A 40 -1.85 17.09 -10.19
CA ILE A 40 -2.84 18.16 -10.36
C ILE A 40 -2.14 19.50 -10.59
N TYR A 41 -1.14 19.83 -9.78
CA TYR A 41 -0.35 21.06 -9.94
C TYR A 41 0.28 21.15 -11.34
N GLY A 42 0.87 20.06 -11.82
CA GLY A 42 1.45 19.97 -13.16
C GLY A 42 0.42 20.10 -14.28
N ILE A 43 -0.76 19.46 -14.16
CA ILE A 43 -1.83 19.57 -15.16
C ILE A 43 -2.36 21.00 -15.27
N VAL A 44 -2.47 21.71 -14.13
CA VAL A 44 -3.01 23.07 -14.08
C VAL A 44 -2.01 24.10 -14.60
N LEU A 45 -0.71 24.00 -14.23
CA LEU A 45 0.28 25.03 -14.54
C LEU A 45 1.19 24.75 -15.74
N LYS A 46 1.30 23.51 -16.22
CA LYS A 46 2.22 23.16 -17.33
C LYS A 46 1.47 22.93 -18.63
N GLU A 47 2.06 23.39 -19.74
CA GLU A 47 1.52 23.20 -21.09
C GLU A 47 1.60 21.73 -21.53
N ASN A 48 2.67 21.01 -21.17
CA ASN A 48 2.80 19.58 -21.46
C ASN A 48 2.08 18.71 -20.41
N LYS A 49 0.75 18.63 -20.56
CA LYS A 49 -0.14 17.92 -19.64
C LYS A 49 -0.06 16.40 -19.75
N ALA A 50 0.45 15.87 -20.86
CA ALA A 50 0.47 14.43 -21.15
C ALA A 50 1.22 13.62 -20.08
N ILE A 51 2.38 14.12 -19.62
CA ILE A 51 3.19 13.47 -18.60
C ILE A 51 2.46 13.43 -17.25
N PHE A 52 1.80 14.53 -16.87
CA PHE A 52 1.08 14.61 -15.59
C PHE A 52 -0.21 13.80 -15.59
N ILE A 53 -0.88 13.69 -16.74
CA ILE A 53 -2.02 12.76 -16.92
C ILE A 53 -1.55 11.31 -16.78
N ALA A 54 -0.41 10.93 -17.37
CA ALA A 54 0.17 9.60 -17.19
C ALA A 54 0.52 9.31 -15.72
N LEU A 55 1.12 10.27 -15.01
CA LEU A 55 1.40 10.17 -13.57
C LEU A 55 0.12 10.01 -12.74
N LEU A 56 -0.95 10.71 -13.09
CA LEU A 56 -2.25 10.59 -12.42
C LEU A 56 -2.85 9.18 -12.59
N VAL A 57 -2.76 8.60 -13.79
CA VAL A 57 -3.23 7.22 -14.05
C VAL A 57 -2.45 6.21 -13.21
N ILE A 58 -1.13 6.38 -13.08
CA ILE A 58 -0.29 5.53 -12.23
C ILE A 58 -0.69 5.69 -10.75
N ALA A 59 -0.95 6.91 -10.29
CA ALA A 59 -1.42 7.16 -8.93
C ALA A 59 -2.75 6.44 -8.65
N LEU A 60 -3.71 6.52 -9.57
CA LEU A 60 -5.00 5.85 -9.47
C LEU A 60 -4.86 4.32 -9.47
N ALA A 61 -4.01 3.76 -10.34
CA ALA A 61 -3.72 2.33 -10.35
C ALA A 61 -3.10 1.87 -9.01
N SER A 62 -2.29 2.71 -8.39
CA SER A 62 -1.67 2.44 -7.09
C SER A 62 -2.68 2.35 -5.94
N VAL A 63 -3.80 3.08 -6.04
CA VAL A 63 -4.90 2.98 -5.06
C VAL A 63 -5.51 1.58 -5.07
N ALA A 64 -5.60 0.93 -6.23
CA ALA A 64 -6.11 -0.44 -6.35
C ALA A 64 -5.23 -1.49 -5.63
N ILE A 65 -4.00 -1.15 -5.26
CA ILE A 65 -3.09 -2.02 -4.51
C ILE A 65 -3.37 -1.95 -2.98
N LEU A 66 -3.99 -0.87 -2.49
CA LEU A 66 -4.30 -0.71 -1.07
C LEU A 66 -5.24 -1.79 -0.51
N PRO A 67 -6.36 -2.17 -1.19
CA PRO A 67 -7.21 -3.28 -0.75
C PRO A 67 -6.46 -4.60 -0.61
N LEU A 68 -5.50 -4.87 -1.51
CA LEU A 68 -4.69 -6.08 -1.49
C LEU A 68 -3.74 -6.11 -0.28
N GLN A 69 -3.15 -4.97 0.06
CA GLN A 69 -2.32 -4.83 1.28
C GLN A 69 -3.16 -5.03 2.54
N LEU A 70 -4.37 -4.46 2.60
CA LEU A 70 -5.28 -4.63 3.74
C LEU A 70 -5.75 -6.07 3.91
N LYS A 71 -6.02 -6.79 2.81
CA LYS A 71 -6.40 -8.21 2.85
C LYS A 71 -5.26 -9.06 3.43
N THR A 72 -4.02 -8.79 3.01
CA THR A 72 -2.84 -9.48 3.55
C THR A 72 -2.67 -9.24 5.05
N ILE A 73 -2.84 -8.00 5.51
CA ILE A 73 -2.78 -7.67 6.96
C ILE A 73 -3.88 -8.41 7.73
N LYS A 74 -5.10 -8.49 7.19
CA LYS A 74 -6.21 -9.24 7.81
C LYS A 74 -5.85 -10.72 7.95
N THR A 75 -5.35 -11.35 6.89
CA THR A 75 -4.94 -12.76 6.93
C THR A 75 -3.86 -13.03 7.97
N VAL A 76 -2.87 -12.13 8.11
CA VAL A 76 -1.81 -12.26 9.13
C VAL A 76 -2.37 -12.08 10.53
N LYS A 77 -3.36 -11.18 10.69
CA LYS A 77 -4.05 -10.95 11.97
C LYS A 77 -4.96 -12.11 12.36
N ASP A 78 -5.69 -12.68 11.42
CA ASP A 78 -6.54 -13.86 11.64
C ASP A 78 -5.70 -15.06 12.08
N GLU A 79 -4.52 -15.25 11.46
CA GLU A 79 -3.56 -16.29 11.86
C GLU A 79 -2.98 -16.03 13.26
N LEU A 80 -2.76 -14.78 13.65
CA LEU A 80 -2.32 -14.42 15.00
C LEU A 80 -3.40 -14.72 16.04
N ASN A 81 -4.64 -14.31 15.77
CA ASN A 81 -5.79 -14.53 16.65
C ASN A 81 -6.11 -16.02 16.82
N ASN A 82 -5.96 -16.84 15.77
CA ASN A 82 -6.14 -18.30 15.88
C ASN A 82 -5.12 -18.99 16.79
N ARG A 83 -4.05 -18.29 17.19
CA ARG A 83 -3.00 -18.81 18.07
C ARG A 83 -3.07 -18.25 19.49
N GLU A 84 -3.87 -17.21 19.73
CA GLU A 84 -4.23 -16.73 21.07
C GLU A 84 -5.26 -17.65 21.71
#